data_AF-A0A8H5F402-F1
#
_entry.id   AF-A0A8H5F402-F1
#
_cell.length_a   1.000
_cell.length_b   1.000
_cell.length_c   1.000
_cell.angle_alpha   90.00
_cell.angle_beta   90.00
_cell.angle_gamma   90.00
#
_symmetry.space_group_name_H-M   'P 1'
#
loop_
_entity.id
_entity.type
_entity.pdbx_description
1 polymer ?
#
loop_
_entity_poly.entity_id
_entity_poly.type
_entity_poly.pdbx_seq_one_letter_code
_entity_poly.pdbx_strand_id
1 'polypeptide(L)'
;MSSPKAIVQIFLTGSRILGKAFLEAGRQAVKNAKASPAGAMGNDASGVGHANTGSPTDQLTRSHRMTVDEASLILNAKKGDTMEQILKNYEHLFKINSPPPPPEKGAKPAAGKKTLAYYSHYLQSKVVRARERLEAESKLAEAPADAEPEAPKAEDTSSAPPPPEQGKSS
;
A
#
# COMPACT_ATOMS: atom_id res chain seq x y z
N MET A 1 -31.19 -45.72 -23.85
CA MET A 1 -32.04 -45.36 -22.69
C MET A 1 -31.39 -44.22 -21.92
N SER A 2 -31.67 -42.96 -22.29
CA SER A 2 -31.26 -41.83 -21.44
C SER A 2 -32.08 -41.94 -20.17
N SER A 3 -31.47 -42.24 -19.02
CA SER A 3 -32.21 -42.40 -17.77
C SER A 3 -32.24 -41.06 -17.04
N PRO A 4 -33.41 -40.39 -16.95
CA PRO A 4 -33.51 -39.10 -16.26
C PRO A 4 -33.05 -39.19 -14.80
N LYS A 5 -33.15 -40.38 -14.20
CA LYS A 5 -32.66 -40.68 -12.84
C LYS A 5 -31.14 -40.53 -12.70
N ALA A 6 -30.35 -40.96 -13.69
CA ALA A 6 -28.88 -40.81 -13.63
C ALA A 6 -28.46 -39.34 -13.71
N ILE A 7 -29.13 -38.54 -14.54
CA ILE A 7 -28.87 -37.09 -14.67
C ILE A 7 -29.18 -36.39 -13.35
N VAL A 8 -30.32 -36.68 -12.74
CA VAL A 8 -30.73 -36.12 -11.44
C VAL A 8 -29.72 -36.52 -10.35
N GLN A 9 -29.28 -37.78 -10.33
CA GLN A 9 -28.30 -38.26 -9.33
C GLN A 9 -26.92 -37.60 -9.47
N ILE A 10 -26.45 -37.39 -10.71
CA ILE A 10 -25.21 -36.67 -10.99
C ILE A 10 -25.34 -35.21 -10.52
N PHE A 11 -26.47 -34.56 -10.81
CA PHE A 11 -26.69 -33.18 -10.41
C PHE A 11 -26.71 -33.02 -8.89
N LEU A 12 -27.50 -33.84 -8.17
CA LEU A 12 -27.55 -33.81 -6.70
C LEU A 12 -26.18 -34.10 -6.05
N THR A 13 -25.41 -35.02 -6.62
CA THR A 13 -24.08 -35.36 -6.10
C THR A 13 -23.08 -34.25 -6.39
N GLY A 14 -23.08 -33.71 -7.60
CA GLY A 14 -22.24 -32.59 -8.01
C GLY A 14 -22.50 -31.33 -7.20
N SER A 15 -23.77 -30.95 -6.98
CA SER A 15 -24.12 -29.78 -6.17
C SER A 15 -23.67 -29.91 -4.71
N ARG A 16 -23.72 -31.12 -4.12
CA ARG A 16 -23.25 -31.34 -2.74
C ARG A 16 -21.73 -31.20 -2.60
N ILE A 17 -20.98 -31.72 -3.57
CA ILE A 17 -19.52 -31.63 -3.58
C ILE A 17 -19.10 -30.16 -3.77
N LEU A 18 -19.70 -29.49 -4.76
CA LEU A 18 -19.44 -28.09 -5.05
C LEU A 18 -19.78 -27.19 -3.85
N GLY A 19 -20.95 -27.38 -3.24
CA GLY A 19 -21.37 -26.61 -2.06
C GLY A 19 -20.46 -26.79 -0.85
N LYS A 20 -19.98 -28.01 -0.58
CA LYS A 20 -19.01 -28.28 0.49
C LYS A 20 -17.66 -27.60 0.22
N ALA A 21 -17.17 -27.67 -1.01
CA ALA A 21 -15.91 -27.03 -1.40
C ALA A 21 -15.97 -25.49 -1.26
N PHE A 22 -17.06 -24.85 -1.72
CA PHE A 22 -17.24 -23.41 -1.52
C PHE A 22 -17.35 -23.01 -0.06
N LEU A 23 -18.03 -23.81 0.78
CA LEU A 23 -18.13 -23.54 2.21
C LEU A 23 -16.76 -23.66 2.91
N GLU A 24 -15.97 -24.67 2.56
CA GLU A 24 -14.65 -24.90 3.13
C GLU A 24 -13.65 -23.84 2.66
N ALA A 25 -13.64 -23.51 1.36
CA ALA A 25 -12.87 -22.41 0.80
C ALA A 25 -13.27 -21.07 1.43
N GLY A 26 -14.57 -20.81 1.60
CA GLY A 26 -15.08 -19.62 2.28
C GLY A 26 -14.63 -19.56 3.75
N ARG A 27 -14.68 -20.67 4.48
CA ARG A 27 -14.14 -20.77 5.85
C ARG A 27 -12.64 -20.51 5.89
N GLN A 28 -11.88 -21.01 4.92
CA GLN A 28 -10.44 -20.78 4.82
C GLN A 28 -10.13 -19.32 4.49
N ALA A 29 -10.89 -18.70 3.58
CA ALA A 29 -10.78 -17.28 3.27
C ALA A 29 -11.07 -16.42 4.51
N VAL A 30 -12.10 -16.74 5.29
CA VAL A 30 -12.41 -16.04 6.55
C VAL A 30 -11.32 -16.25 7.60
N LYS A 31 -10.76 -17.46 7.73
CA LYS A 31 -9.63 -17.70 8.64
C LYS A 31 -8.40 -16.89 8.23
N ASN A 32 -8.06 -16.84 6.94
CA ASN A 32 -6.96 -16.05 6.43
C ASN A 32 -7.21 -14.53 6.59
N ALA A 33 -8.46 -14.10 6.42
CA ALA A 33 -8.88 -12.72 6.63
C ALA A 33 -8.94 -12.31 8.12
N LYS A 34 -9.17 -13.26 9.05
CA LYS A 34 -9.13 -13.04 10.50
C LYS A 34 -7.73 -13.17 11.10
N ALA A 35 -6.89 -14.03 10.51
CA ALA A 35 -5.47 -14.15 10.83
C ALA A 35 -4.69 -12.96 10.27
N SER A 36 -5.18 -12.34 9.19
CA SER A 36 -4.88 -10.94 8.89
C SER A 36 -5.53 -10.09 9.98
N PRO A 37 -4.78 -9.30 10.76
CA PRO A 37 -5.30 -8.59 11.92
C PRO A 37 -6.50 -7.74 11.52
N ALA A 38 -7.63 -8.01 12.19
CA ALA A 38 -8.95 -7.40 12.01
C ALA A 38 -9.02 -5.89 12.38
N GLY A 39 -7.90 -5.15 12.26
CA GLY A 39 -7.85 -3.69 12.28
C GLY A 39 -7.88 -3.04 10.89
N ALA A 40 -7.81 -3.84 9.82
CA ALA A 40 -7.63 -3.39 8.44
C ALA A 40 -8.86 -2.74 7.78
N MET A 41 -10.02 -2.72 8.45
CA MET A 41 -11.24 -2.07 7.91
C MET A 41 -11.39 -0.62 8.37
N GLY A 42 -10.55 -0.15 9.31
CA GLY A 42 -10.68 1.16 9.94
C GLY A 42 -9.50 2.12 9.76
N ASN A 43 -8.29 1.65 9.43
CA ASN A 43 -7.15 2.54 9.22
C ASN A 43 -6.25 2.00 8.12
N ASP A 44 -6.07 2.84 7.09
CA ASP A 44 -5.14 2.76 5.96
C ASP A 44 -4.40 1.42 5.79
N ALA A 45 -4.86 0.68 4.77
CA ALA A 45 -4.17 -0.40 4.07
C ALA A 45 -4.07 -1.76 4.77
N SER A 46 -4.83 -2.72 4.22
CA SER A 46 -4.58 -4.16 4.34
C SER A 46 -3.14 -4.47 3.95
N GLY A 47 -2.26 -4.65 4.94
CA GLY A 47 -0.85 -4.98 4.74
C GLY A 47 0.14 -4.11 5.54
N VAL A 48 -0.21 -2.86 5.87
CA VAL A 48 0.71 -1.96 6.62
C VAL A 48 1.01 -2.47 8.03
N GLY A 49 0.05 -3.15 8.67
CA GLY A 49 0.25 -3.77 9.98
C GLY A 49 1.31 -4.87 10.01
N HIS A 50 1.70 -5.43 8.87
CA HIS A 50 2.74 -6.46 8.76
C HIS A 50 4.11 -5.90 8.39
N ALA A 51 4.24 -4.59 8.15
CA ALA A 51 5.51 -3.94 7.80
C ALA A 51 6.37 -3.67 9.05
N ASN A 52 6.77 -4.74 9.75
CA ASN A 52 7.48 -4.69 11.03
C ASN A 52 8.94 -5.15 10.93
N THR A 53 9.41 -5.61 9.78
CA THR A 53 10.71 -6.27 9.60
C THR A 53 11.89 -5.31 9.44
N GLY A 54 11.67 -4.00 9.50
CA GLY A 54 12.72 -2.98 9.41
C GLY A 54 13.30 -2.79 8.01
N SER A 55 12.91 -3.63 7.05
CA SER A 55 13.31 -3.55 5.65
C SER A 55 12.99 -2.17 5.04
N PRO A 56 13.76 -1.68 4.05
CA PRO A 56 13.47 -0.40 3.40
C PRO A 56 12.05 -0.33 2.80
N THR A 57 11.58 -1.43 2.20
CA THR A 57 10.21 -1.55 1.68
C THR A 57 9.15 -1.47 2.79
N ASP A 58 9.42 -2.03 3.98
CA ASP A 58 8.54 -1.90 5.16
C ASP A 58 8.54 -0.47 5.70
N GLN A 59 9.69 0.19 5.74
CA GLN A 59 9.79 1.59 6.14
C GLN A 59 8.93 2.49 5.24
N LEU A 60 9.02 2.30 3.91
CA LEU A 60 8.17 3.00 2.95
C LEU A 60 6.68 2.68 3.14
N THR A 61 6.36 1.42 3.42
CA THR A 61 4.97 1.01 3.65
C THR A 61 4.37 1.71 4.88
N ARG A 62 5.17 1.91 5.93
CA ARG A 62 4.77 2.67 7.13
C ARG A 62 4.69 4.18 6.88
N SER A 63 5.60 4.76 6.10
CA SER A 63 5.62 6.20 5.83
C SER A 63 4.45 6.63 4.95
N HIS A 64 4.20 5.92 3.85
CA HIS A 64 3.11 6.22 2.92
C HIS A 64 1.76 5.63 3.36
N ARG A 65 1.75 4.81 4.42
CA ARG A 65 0.55 4.09 4.93
C ARG A 65 -0.16 3.33 3.80
N MET A 66 0.63 2.66 2.97
CA MET A 66 0.19 1.97 1.76
C MET A 66 1.26 1.00 1.27
N THR A 67 0.83 -0.15 0.78
CA THR A 67 1.71 -1.17 0.20
C THR A 67 2.03 -0.88 -1.27
N VAL A 68 3.09 -1.50 -1.81
CA VAL A 68 3.41 -1.41 -3.26
C VAL A 68 2.27 -1.94 -4.12
N ASP A 69 1.65 -3.04 -3.69
CA ASP A 69 0.54 -3.67 -4.42
C ASP A 69 -0.70 -2.75 -4.44
N GLU A 70 -1.03 -2.10 -3.31
CA GLU A 70 -2.11 -1.12 -3.26
C GLU A 70 -1.80 0.10 -4.14
N ALA A 71 -0.56 0.62 -4.11
CA ALA A 71 -0.16 1.74 -4.96
C ALA A 71 -0.27 1.40 -6.45
N SER A 72 0.15 0.20 -6.83
CA SER A 72 0.03 -0.31 -8.21
C SER A 72 -1.43 -0.46 -8.62
N LEU A 73 -2.30 -0.94 -7.73
CA LEU A 73 -3.73 -1.07 -7.99
C LEU A 73 -4.40 0.30 -8.17
N ILE A 74 -4.10 1.27 -7.31
CA ILE A 74 -4.64 2.64 -7.37
C ILE A 74 -4.27 3.32 -8.69
N LEU A 75 -3.02 3.20 -9.12
CA LEU A 75 -2.52 3.82 -10.34
C LEU A 75 -2.69 2.94 -11.59
N ASN A 76 -3.36 1.79 -11.46
CA ASN A 76 -3.52 0.81 -12.53
C ASN A 76 -2.19 0.50 -13.24
N ALA A 77 -1.12 0.36 -12.46
CA ALA A 77 0.22 0.04 -12.93
C ALA A 77 0.44 -1.48 -12.88
N LYS A 78 1.13 -2.00 -13.90
CA LYS A 78 1.55 -3.40 -13.99
C LYS A 78 3.02 -3.53 -13.62
N LYS A 79 3.43 -4.75 -13.25
CA LYS A 79 4.84 -5.06 -13.01
C LYS A 79 5.64 -4.83 -14.28
N GLY A 80 6.65 -3.96 -14.21
CA GLY A 80 7.51 -3.60 -15.34
C GLY A 80 7.02 -2.40 -16.17
N ASP A 81 5.93 -1.74 -15.78
CA ASP A 81 5.56 -0.46 -16.38
C ASP A 81 6.64 0.58 -16.10
N THR A 82 6.90 1.46 -17.08
CA THR A 82 7.90 2.52 -16.91
C THR A 82 7.34 3.65 -16.05
N MET A 83 8.23 4.41 -15.39
CA MET A 83 7.79 5.51 -14.54
C MET A 83 6.98 6.56 -15.32
N GLU A 84 7.26 6.77 -16.60
CA GLU A 84 6.50 7.69 -17.44
C GLU A 84 5.04 7.23 -17.65
N GLN A 85 4.79 5.92 -17.73
CA GLN A 85 3.44 5.38 -17.83
C GLN A 85 2.68 5.56 -16.51
N ILE A 86 3.35 5.32 -15.39
CA ILE A 86 2.80 5.52 -14.05
C ILE A 86 2.41 6.99 -13.85
N LEU A 87 3.27 7.93 -14.28
CA LEU A 87 3.00 9.37 -14.21
C LEU A 87 1.79 9.78 -15.05
N LYS A 88 1.63 9.23 -16.27
CA LYS A 88 0.44 9.48 -17.10
C LYS A 88 -0.84 9.00 -16.44
N ASN A 89 -0.82 7.81 -15.84
CA ASN A 89 -1.97 7.28 -15.11
C ASN A 89 -2.30 8.16 -13.89
N TYR A 90 -1.26 8.58 -13.15
CA TYR A 90 -1.39 9.52 -12.04
C TYR A 90 -2.04 10.83 -12.47
N GLU A 91 -1.56 11.49 -13.53
CA GLU A 91 -2.11 12.76 -14.01
C GLU A 91 -3.59 12.65 -14.37
N HIS A 92 -3.95 11.56 -15.08
CA HIS A 92 -5.33 11.30 -15.47
C HIS A 92 -6.24 11.08 -14.25
N LEU A 93 -5.83 10.22 -13.31
CA LEU A 93 -6.60 9.92 -12.11
C LEU A 93 -6.68 11.13 -11.18
N PHE A 94 -5.60 11.89 -11.03
CA PHE A 94 -5.58 13.10 -10.23
C PHE A 94 -6.54 14.14 -10.80
N LYS A 95 -6.53 14.37 -12.12
CA LYS A 95 -7.43 15.31 -12.79
C LYS A 95 -8.90 14.96 -12.62
N ILE A 96 -9.26 13.68 -12.76
CA ILE A 96 -10.65 13.21 -12.59
C ILE A 96 -11.14 13.38 -11.14
N ASN A 97 -10.23 13.23 -10.16
CA ASN A 97 -10.54 13.35 -8.74
C ASN A 97 -10.29 14.75 -8.17
N SER A 98 -9.94 15.73 -8.99
CA SER A 98 -9.72 17.11 -8.56
C SER A 98 -11.02 17.77 -8.07
N PRO A 99 -10.92 18.76 -7.18
CA PRO A 99 -12.07 19.57 -6.78
C PRO A 99 -12.80 20.13 -8.01
N PRO A 100 -14.15 20.17 -8.01
CA PRO A 100 -14.88 20.83 -9.07
C PRO A 100 -14.51 22.32 -9.11
N PRO A 101 -14.57 22.95 -10.30
CA PRO A 101 -14.36 24.38 -10.40
C PRO A 101 -15.35 25.12 -9.50
N PRO A 102 -14.92 26.21 -8.83
CA PRO A 102 -15.82 27.01 -8.03
C PRO A 102 -16.99 27.50 -8.91
N PRO A 103 -18.22 27.55 -8.37
CA PRO A 103 -19.35 28.04 -9.13
C PRO A 103 -19.06 29.47 -9.61
N GLU A 104 -19.27 29.71 -10.90
CA GLU A 104 -19.13 31.05 -11.45
C GLU A 104 -20.05 32.01 -10.68
N LYS A 105 -19.51 33.15 -10.25
CA LYS A 105 -20.27 34.18 -9.54
C LYS A 105 -21.44 34.64 -10.42
N GLY A 106 -22.66 34.22 -10.10
CA GLY A 106 -23.88 34.55 -10.85
C GLY A 106 -24.55 33.39 -11.57
N ALA A 107 -24.00 32.17 -11.52
CA ALA A 107 -24.64 31.00 -12.11
C ALA A 107 -25.91 30.60 -11.33
N LYS A 108 -27.08 30.78 -11.94
CA LYS A 108 -28.34 30.20 -11.45
C LYS A 108 -28.24 28.67 -11.56
N PRO A 109 -28.66 27.89 -10.55
CA PRO A 109 -28.64 26.44 -10.66
C PRO A 109 -29.54 26.04 -11.83
N ALA A 110 -28.96 25.43 -12.87
CA ALA A 110 -29.72 24.89 -13.98
C ALA A 110 -30.69 23.83 -13.43
N ALA A 111 -31.99 24.13 -13.47
CA ALA A 111 -33.03 23.21 -13.05
C ALA A 111 -32.90 21.90 -13.86
N GLY A 112 -32.65 20.78 -13.18
CA GLY A 112 -32.73 19.44 -13.76
C GLY A 112 -31.43 18.67 -13.91
N LYS A 113 -30.24 19.28 -13.76
CA LYS A 113 -28.97 18.54 -13.80
C LYS A 113 -28.27 18.56 -12.44
N LYS A 114 -28.69 17.65 -11.55
CA LYS A 114 -27.88 17.28 -10.37
C LYS A 114 -26.66 16.51 -10.85
N THR A 115 -25.68 17.20 -11.44
CA THR A 115 -24.32 16.66 -11.47
C THR A 115 -23.85 16.68 -10.03
N LEU A 116 -23.94 15.54 -9.37
CA LEU A 116 -23.34 15.38 -8.07
C LEU A 116 -21.82 15.42 -8.30
N ALA A 117 -21.26 16.63 -8.22
CA ALA A 117 -19.83 16.84 -8.24
C ALA A 117 -19.28 16.34 -6.91
N TYR A 118 -19.13 15.02 -6.80
CA TYR A 118 -18.54 14.37 -5.64
C TYR A 118 -17.03 14.50 -5.75
N TYR A 119 -16.47 15.47 -5.03
CA TYR A 119 -15.04 15.53 -4.77
C TYR A 119 -14.74 14.81 -3.46
N SER A 120 -13.74 13.93 -3.50
CA SER A 120 -13.21 13.28 -2.31
C SER A 120 -11.73 13.61 -2.18
N HIS A 121 -11.42 14.46 -1.20
CA HIS A 121 -10.03 14.72 -0.81
C HIS A 121 -9.28 13.44 -0.43
N TYR A 122 -9.98 12.44 0.12
CA TYR A 122 -9.39 11.15 0.45
C TYR A 122 -8.91 10.41 -0.81
N LEU A 123 -9.75 10.35 -1.86
CA LEU A 123 -9.36 9.71 -3.12
C LEU A 123 -8.19 10.42 -3.77
N GLN A 124 -8.22 11.76 -3.81
CA GLN A 124 -7.11 12.55 -4.33
C GLN A 124 -5.82 12.30 -3.53
N SER A 125 -5.90 12.29 -2.20
CA SER A 125 -4.77 12.01 -1.31
C SER A 125 -4.20 10.61 -1.54
N LYS A 126 -5.05 9.60 -1.78
CA LYS A 126 -4.62 8.22 -2.08
C LYS A 126 -3.87 8.14 -3.41
N VAL A 127 -4.35 8.83 -4.45
CA VAL A 127 -3.67 8.89 -5.75
C VAL A 127 -2.29 9.52 -5.63
N VAL A 128 -2.16 10.61 -4.86
CA VAL A 128 -0.86 11.27 -4.62
C VAL A 128 0.10 10.36 -3.87
N ARG A 129 -0.32 9.79 -2.74
CA ARG A 129 0.52 8.88 -1.96
C ARG A 129 0.94 7.65 -2.78
N ALA A 130 0.08 7.16 -3.67
CA ALA A 130 0.38 5.99 -4.49
C ALA A 130 1.53 6.28 -5.46
N ARG A 131 1.55 7.48 -6.04
CA ARG A 131 2.64 7.95 -6.90
C ARG A 131 3.94 8.02 -6.10
N GLU A 132 3.93 8.71 -4.96
CA GLU A 132 5.10 8.85 -4.10
C GLU A 132 5.65 7.49 -3.64
N ARG A 133 4.76 6.53 -3.32
CA ARG A 133 5.15 5.17 -2.91
C ARG A 133 5.85 4.40 -4.03
N LEU A 134 5.38 4.50 -5.28
CA LEU A 134 6.00 3.85 -6.43
C LEU A 134 7.31 4.54 -6.84
N GLU A 135 7.35 5.88 -6.81
CA GLU A 135 8.57 6.66 -7.04
C GLU A 135 9.67 6.29 -6.05
N ALA A 136 9.32 6.16 -4.77
CA ALA A 136 10.24 5.72 -3.73
C ALA A 136 10.72 4.28 -3.93
N GLU A 137 9.85 3.35 -4.36
CA GLU A 137 10.23 1.97 -4.66
C GLU A 137 11.21 1.90 -5.85
N SER A 138 10.93 2.62 -6.93
CA SER A 138 11.82 2.69 -8.09
C SER A 138 13.20 3.24 -7.71
N LYS A 139 13.23 4.29 -6.88
CA LYS A 139 14.48 4.86 -6.37
C LYS A 139 15.27 3.87 -5.49
N LEU A 140 14.57 3.03 -4.71
CA LEU A 140 15.17 1.96 -3.93
C LEU A 140 15.72 0.82 -4.81
N ALA A 141 15.06 0.53 -5.94
CA ALA A 141 15.55 -0.44 -6.91
C ALA A 141 16.77 0.09 -7.71
N GLU A 142 16.88 1.41 -7.89
CA GLU A 142 18.01 2.08 -8.55
C GLU A 142 19.19 2.37 -7.61
N ALA A 143 18.99 2.38 -6.30
CA ALA A 143 20.06 2.56 -5.34
C ALA A 143 21.04 1.37 -5.41
N PRO A 144 22.35 1.60 -5.59
CA PRO A 144 23.32 0.51 -5.70
C PRO A 144 23.36 -0.28 -4.39
N ALA A 145 23.48 -1.60 -4.51
CA ALA A 145 23.60 -2.57 -3.42
C ALA A 145 24.94 -2.49 -2.64
N ASP A 146 25.53 -1.29 -2.53
CA ASP A 146 26.82 -1.02 -1.88
C ASP A 146 26.68 -0.14 -0.62
N ALA A 147 25.52 -0.18 0.04
CA ALA A 147 25.42 0.26 1.42
C ALA A 147 25.56 -0.95 2.34
N GLU A 148 26.81 -1.35 2.60
CA GLU A 148 27.15 -2.18 3.76
C GLU A 148 26.51 -1.57 5.03
N PRO A 149 26.07 -2.40 5.99
CA PRO A 149 25.56 -1.90 7.25
C PRO A 149 26.73 -1.29 8.05
N GLU A 150 26.81 0.03 8.10
CA GLU A 150 27.67 0.70 9.08
C GLU A 150 27.17 0.32 10.49
N ALA A 151 27.88 -0.62 11.09
CA ALA A 151 27.83 -0.92 12.52
C ALA A 151 28.06 0.37 13.32
N PRO A 152 27.44 0.52 14.50
CA PRO A 152 27.61 1.71 15.31
C PRO A 152 29.07 1.76 15.79
N LYS A 153 29.84 2.74 15.29
CA LYS A 153 31.11 3.12 15.92
C LYS A 153 30.80 3.67 17.30
N ALA A 154 30.98 2.82 18.30
CA ALA A 154 31.25 3.25 19.67
C ALA A 154 32.62 3.96 19.66
N GLU A 155 32.61 5.29 19.60
CA GLU A 155 33.76 6.11 19.94
C GLU A 155 33.59 6.58 21.39
N ASP A 156 34.00 5.70 22.30
CA ASP A 156 34.39 6.05 23.66
C ASP A 156 35.93 6.12 23.68
N THR A 157 36.50 7.30 23.49
CA THR A 157 37.87 7.57 23.91
C THR A 157 38.06 9.04 24.33
N SER A 158 38.19 9.21 25.65
CA SER A 158 39.27 9.99 26.27
C SER A 158 39.25 11.51 26.14
N SER A 159 38.46 12.18 26.99
CA SER A 159 38.82 13.49 27.54
C SER A 159 39.25 13.34 29.01
N ALA A 160 40.54 13.18 29.26
CA ALA A 160 41.13 13.36 30.58
C ALA A 160 42.35 14.29 30.45
N PRO A 161 42.43 15.40 31.21
CA PRO A 161 43.54 16.35 31.13
C PRO A 161 44.81 15.82 31.82
N PRO A 162 46.00 16.33 31.47
CA PRO A 162 47.29 15.75 31.86
C PRO A 162 47.63 15.93 33.36
N PRO A 163 48.51 15.08 33.93
CA PRO A 163 48.91 15.12 35.34
C PRO A 163 49.93 16.26 35.63
N PRO A 164 50.04 16.72 36.89
CA PRO A 164 50.90 17.84 37.25
C PRO A 164 52.39 17.48 37.28
N GLU A 165 53.22 18.39 36.76
CA GLU A 165 54.69 18.37 36.80
C GLU A 165 55.23 18.21 38.22
N GLN A 166 55.98 17.14 38.46
CA GLN A 166 56.93 17.06 39.59
C GLN A 166 58.34 17.26 39.07
N GLY A 167 58.85 18.49 39.21
CA GLY A 167 60.26 18.79 39.05
C GLY A 167 61.09 18.11 40.15
N LYS A 168 62.14 17.39 39.75
CA LYS A 168 63.24 16.97 40.63
C LYS A 168 64.46 17.83 40.30
N SER A 169 64.95 18.61 41.27
CA SER A 169 66.39 18.78 41.53
C SER A 169 66.68 19.79 42.66
N SER A 170 67.07 19.26 43.83
CA SER A 170 68.21 19.65 44.68
C SER A 170 67.91 19.34 46.14
#